data_AF-A0A1I2JUM7-F1
#
_entry.id   AF-A0A1I2JUM7-F1
#
_cell.length_a   1.000
_cell.length_b   1.000
_cell.length_c   1.000
_cell.angle_alpha   90.00
_cell.angle_beta   90.00
_cell.angle_gamma   90.00
#
_symmetry.space_group_name_H-M   'P 1'
#
loop_
_entity.id
_entity.type
_entity.pdbx_description
1 polymer ?
#
loop_
_entity_poly.entity_id
_entity_poly.type
_entity_poly.pdbx_seq_one_letter_code
_entity_poly.pdbx_strand_id
1 'polypeptide(L)'
;MAAFSLSLYFLANSLFKLMGMGFGEPSSLPFFSVSSRLFLVSFIGIVICLASIFVMAKFMNLQLNVKRLIAQYGGLITPFAALNVLAIVFGLSGAVVMTILTLGVSTTFVLTVIPALFIYHHGLVFKEDRNVFYWSTGTSLLIMVVSYLFWNWFISDMVDQIDSFLSFF
;
A
#
# COMPACT_ATOMS: atom_id res chain seq x y z
N MET A 1 7.54 -4.67 -0.48
CA MET A 1 7.33 -3.55 0.46
C MET A 1 8.56 -2.69 0.65
N ALA A 2 9.74 -3.24 0.92
CA ALA A 2 10.98 -2.46 0.96
C ALA A 2 11.20 -1.59 -0.30
N ALA A 3 11.00 -2.15 -1.50
CA ALA A 3 11.11 -1.38 -2.73
C ALA A 3 10.09 -0.23 -2.82
N PHE A 4 8.85 -0.47 -2.39
CA PHE A 4 7.76 0.53 -2.40
C PHE A 4 8.04 1.71 -1.44
N SER A 5 8.46 1.42 -0.20
CA SER A 5 8.82 2.45 0.77
C SER A 5 10.03 3.27 0.31
N LEU A 6 11.00 2.63 -0.36
CA LEU A 6 12.18 3.29 -0.91
C LEU A 6 11.82 4.22 -2.09
N SER A 7 10.94 3.77 -3.00
CA SER A 7 10.44 4.63 -4.10
C SER A 7 9.64 5.83 -3.58
N LEU A 8 8.82 5.65 -2.53
CA LEU A 8 8.10 6.76 -1.91
C LEU A 8 9.06 7.75 -1.25
N TYR A 9 10.11 7.26 -0.59
CA TYR A 9 11.16 8.11 -0.04
C TYR A 9 11.83 8.95 -1.13
N PHE A 10 12.23 8.34 -2.26
CA PHE A 10 12.87 9.08 -3.34
C PHE A 10 11.94 10.08 -4.00
N LEU A 11 10.65 9.75 -4.14
CA LEU A 11 9.63 10.70 -4.58
C LEU A 11 9.55 11.90 -3.62
N ALA A 12 9.41 11.65 -2.32
CA ALA A 12 9.34 12.70 -1.29
C ALA A 12 10.59 13.57 -1.27
N ASN A 13 11.77 12.96 -1.38
CA ASN A 13 13.05 13.68 -1.42
C ASN A 13 13.20 14.52 -2.71
N SER A 14 12.76 14.01 -3.86
CA SER A 14 12.75 14.76 -5.11
C SER A 14 11.77 15.95 -5.07
N LEU A 15 10.60 15.77 -4.46
CA LEU A 15 9.65 16.86 -4.20
C LEU A 15 10.20 17.90 -3.23
N PHE A 16 10.82 17.45 -2.12
CA PHE A 16 11.45 18.33 -1.14
C PHE A 16 12.53 19.20 -1.76
N LYS A 17 13.40 18.61 -2.60
CA LYS A 17 14.42 19.36 -3.35
C LYS A 17 13.83 20.35 -4.34
N LEU A 18 12.71 20.00 -4.98
CA LEU A 18 12.01 20.89 -5.93
C LEU A 18 11.37 22.09 -5.22
N MET A 19 10.76 21.87 -4.05
CA MET A 19 10.15 22.93 -3.23
C MET A 19 11.20 23.78 -2.49
N GLY A 20 12.34 23.20 -2.12
CA GLY A 20 13.42 23.85 -1.37
C GLY A 20 14.31 24.80 -2.20
N MET A 21 14.08 24.97 -3.50
CA MET A 21 14.93 25.79 -4.38
C MET A 21 14.98 27.30 -4.05
N GLY A 22 14.31 27.78 -2.99
CA GLY A 22 14.24 29.20 -2.63
C GLY A 22 15.02 29.66 -1.39
N PHE A 23 15.37 28.78 -0.43
CA PHE A 23 15.77 29.24 0.93
C PHE A 23 16.80 28.36 1.66
N GLY A 24 17.84 27.86 0.97
CA GLY A 24 19.01 27.27 1.65
C GLY A 24 19.59 26.04 0.96
N GLU A 25 20.73 25.56 1.48
CA GLU A 25 21.41 24.38 0.95
C GLU A 25 20.46 23.18 0.83
N PRO A 26 20.62 22.35 -0.22
CA PRO A 26 19.75 21.20 -0.48
C PRO A 26 19.98 20.11 0.57
N SER A 27 19.39 20.28 1.75
CA SER A 27 19.31 19.24 2.76
C SER A 27 18.45 18.10 2.20
N SER A 28 18.98 16.88 2.24
CA SER A 28 18.19 15.69 1.96
C SER A 28 17.32 15.34 3.16
N LEU A 29 16.17 14.69 2.91
CA LEU A 29 15.35 14.16 3.99
C LEU A 29 16.14 13.11 4.80
N PRO A 30 15.92 13.00 6.12
CA PRO A 30 16.59 12.00 6.95
C PRO A 30 16.15 10.58 6.58
N PHE A 31 16.97 9.90 5.78
CA PHE A 31 16.67 8.62 5.12
C PHE A 31 16.06 7.58 6.05
N PHE A 32 16.75 7.22 7.13
CA PHE A 32 16.34 6.11 8.00
C PHE A 32 15.02 6.39 8.72
N SER A 33 14.84 7.62 9.21
CA SER A 33 13.64 8.01 9.96
C SER A 33 12.37 8.01 9.08
N VAL A 34 12.49 8.46 7.83
CA VAL A 34 11.36 8.53 6.89
C VAL A 34 11.11 7.16 6.27
N SER A 35 12.15 6.48 5.80
CA SER A 35 12.01 5.19 5.10
C SER A 35 11.47 4.09 6.02
N SER A 36 11.89 4.04 7.29
CA SER A 36 11.38 3.06 8.26
C SER A 36 9.89 3.25 8.56
N ARG A 37 9.43 4.50 8.74
CA ARG A 37 8.01 4.84 8.92
C ARG A 37 7.19 4.45 7.69
N LEU A 38 7.66 4.81 6.48
CA LEU A 38 6.99 4.44 5.23
C LEU A 38 6.93 2.92 5.03
N PHE A 39 8.00 2.22 5.40
CA PHE A 39 8.03 0.75 5.37
C PHE A 39 6.96 0.17 6.29
N LEU A 40 6.89 0.64 7.54
CA LEU A 40 5.92 0.16 8.52
C LEU A 40 4.48 0.39 8.05
N VAL A 41 4.17 1.59 7.56
CA VAL A 41 2.85 1.93 7.00
C VAL A 41 2.50 1.03 5.81
N SER A 42 3.44 0.84 4.87
CA SER A 42 3.22 -0.05 3.72
C SER A 42 3.03 -1.52 4.12
N PHE A 43 3.72 -1.96 5.18
CA PHE A 43 3.61 -3.29 5.72
C PHE A 43 2.24 -3.53 6.36
N ILE A 44 1.74 -2.57 7.14
CA ILE A 44 0.38 -2.62 7.70
C ILE A 44 -0.66 -2.71 6.57
N GLY A 45 -0.47 -1.99 5.46
CA GLY A 45 -1.34 -2.10 4.29
C GLY A 45 -1.46 -3.53 3.74
N ILE A 46 -0.34 -4.27 3.65
CA ILE A 46 -0.37 -5.70 3.31
C ILE A 46 -1.13 -6.50 4.38
N VAL A 47 -0.89 -6.24 5.66
CA VAL A 47 -1.54 -6.99 6.75
C VAL A 47 -3.05 -6.82 6.70
N ILE A 48 -3.54 -5.59 6.50
CA ILE A 48 -4.96 -5.28 6.29
C ILE A 48 -5.50 -6.09 5.11
N CYS A 49 -4.77 -6.11 4.00
CA CYS A 49 -5.17 -6.83 2.81
C CYS A 49 -5.27 -8.35 3.05
N LEU A 50 -4.25 -8.96 3.65
CA LEU A 50 -4.25 -10.39 4.00
C LEU A 50 -5.36 -10.73 4.99
N ALA A 51 -5.57 -9.90 6.01
CA ALA A 51 -6.64 -10.08 6.99
C ALA A 51 -8.01 -10.01 6.33
N SER A 52 -8.21 -9.06 5.41
CA SER A 52 -9.45 -8.89 4.65
C SER A 52 -9.75 -10.12 3.76
N ILE A 53 -8.75 -10.59 3.02
CA ILE A 53 -8.85 -11.82 2.22
C ILE A 53 -9.17 -13.01 3.12
N PHE A 54 -8.53 -13.13 4.28
CA PHE A 54 -8.76 -14.24 5.21
C PHE A 54 -10.18 -14.24 5.78
N VAL A 55 -10.66 -13.08 6.25
CA VAL A 55 -12.03 -12.89 6.73
C VAL A 55 -13.02 -13.28 5.64
N MET A 56 -12.78 -12.82 4.42
CA MET A 56 -13.65 -13.13 3.29
C MET A 56 -13.67 -14.61 2.93
N ALA A 57 -12.49 -15.23 2.89
CA ALA A 57 -12.35 -16.65 2.63
C ALA A 57 -13.12 -17.49 3.68
N LYS A 58 -13.12 -17.05 4.94
CA LYS A 58 -13.91 -17.68 6.00
C LYS A 58 -15.41 -17.53 5.77
N PHE A 59 -15.91 -16.34 5.43
CA PHE A 59 -17.33 -16.14 5.11
C PHE A 59 -17.80 -17.02 3.93
N MET A 60 -16.92 -17.25 2.96
CA MET A 60 -17.22 -18.10 1.81
C MET A 60 -17.08 -19.61 2.10
N ASN A 61 -16.63 -20.01 3.30
CA ASN A 61 -16.27 -21.37 3.68
C ASN A 61 -15.15 -21.98 2.80
N LEU A 62 -14.20 -21.15 2.35
CA LEU A 62 -13.04 -21.61 1.60
C LEU A 62 -12.02 -22.25 2.56
N GLN A 63 -11.51 -23.44 2.19
CA GLN A 63 -10.49 -24.16 2.95
C GLN A 63 -9.08 -23.60 2.66
N LEU A 64 -8.88 -22.31 2.93
CA LEU A 64 -7.58 -21.65 2.77
C LEU A 64 -6.81 -21.67 4.09
N ASN A 65 -5.66 -22.33 4.08
CA ASN A 65 -4.67 -22.25 5.16
C ASN A 65 -3.90 -20.93 5.04
N VAL A 66 -3.62 -20.26 6.15
CA VAL A 66 -2.86 -18.99 6.23
C VAL A 66 -1.53 -19.08 5.47
N LYS A 67 -0.80 -20.20 5.60
CA LYS A 67 0.48 -20.41 4.88
C LYS A 67 0.29 -20.37 3.36
N ARG A 68 -0.78 -21.01 2.87
CA ARG A 68 -1.10 -21.07 1.45
C ARG A 68 -1.57 -19.72 0.92
N LEU A 69 -2.38 -19.00 1.71
CA LEU A 69 -2.84 -17.65 1.40
C LEU A 69 -1.66 -16.70 1.23
N ILE A 70 -0.72 -16.67 2.19
CA ILE A 70 0.48 -15.82 2.11
C ILE A 70 1.33 -16.19 0.90
N ALA A 71 1.57 -17.48 0.66
CA ALA A 71 2.40 -17.92 -0.46
C ALA A 71 1.79 -17.56 -1.82
N GLN A 72 0.49 -17.83 -2.02
CA GLN A 72 -0.19 -17.56 -3.29
C GLN A 72 -0.38 -16.06 -3.53
N TYR A 73 -0.82 -15.31 -2.52
CA TYR A 73 -0.95 -13.85 -2.63
C TYR A 73 0.43 -13.19 -2.84
N GLY A 74 1.46 -13.65 -2.11
CA GLY A 74 2.86 -13.23 -2.30
C GLY A 74 3.36 -13.44 -3.73
N GLY A 75 3.02 -14.58 -4.34
CA GLY A 75 3.30 -14.85 -5.75
C GLY A 75 2.65 -13.82 -6.69
N LEU A 76 1.38 -13.51 -6.47
CA LEU A 76 0.62 -12.56 -7.31
C LEU A 76 1.14 -11.11 -7.22
N ILE A 77 1.68 -10.70 -6.07
CA ILE A 77 2.22 -9.35 -5.90
C ILE A 77 3.67 -9.19 -6.40
N THR A 78 4.36 -10.28 -6.73
CA THR A 78 5.76 -10.26 -7.19
C THR A 78 6.02 -9.34 -8.40
N PRO A 79 5.22 -9.34 -9.49
CA PRO A 79 5.46 -8.42 -10.61
C PRO A 79 5.37 -6.94 -10.20
N PHE A 80 4.58 -6.62 -9.18
CA PHE A 80 4.47 -5.25 -8.64
C PHE A 80 5.71 -4.85 -7.83
N ALA A 81 6.46 -5.82 -7.28
CA ALA A 81 7.77 -5.54 -6.71
C ALA A 81 8.74 -5.04 -7.80
N ALA A 82 8.72 -5.63 -9.00
CA ALA A 82 9.52 -5.16 -10.13
C ALA A 82 9.09 -3.76 -10.60
N LEU A 83 7.78 -3.48 -10.66
CA LEU A 83 7.27 -2.12 -10.92
C LEU A 83 7.76 -1.11 -9.87
N ASN A 84 7.81 -1.49 -8.59
CA ASN A 84 8.33 -0.61 -7.55
C ASN A 84 9.84 -0.37 -7.70
N VAL A 85 10.61 -1.35 -8.22
CA VAL A 85 12.02 -1.13 -8.57
C VAL A 85 12.16 -0.12 -9.72
N LEU A 86 11.30 -0.16 -10.73
CA LEU A 86 11.26 0.88 -11.76
C LEU A 86 10.88 2.25 -11.18
N ALA A 87 9.95 2.28 -10.24
CA ALA A 87 9.59 3.52 -9.54
C ALA A 87 10.77 4.11 -8.74
N ILE A 88 11.66 3.28 -8.19
CA ILE A 88 12.91 3.75 -7.57
C ILE A 88 13.78 4.45 -8.61
N VAL A 89 13.96 3.85 -9.80
CA VAL A 89 14.76 4.45 -10.88
C VAL A 89 14.19 5.79 -11.32
N PHE A 90 12.86 5.88 -11.48
CA PHE A 90 12.20 7.16 -11.82
C PHE A 90 12.31 8.19 -10.69
N GLY A 91 12.22 7.76 -9.43
CA GLY A 91 12.35 8.65 -8.28
C GLY A 91 13.76 9.24 -8.19
N LEU A 92 14.78 8.42 -8.48
CA LEU A 92 16.19 8.83 -8.52
C LEU A 92 16.52 9.75 -9.70
N SER A 93 15.86 9.56 -10.85
CA SER A 93 16.06 10.43 -12.03
C SER A 93 15.32 11.77 -11.93
N GLY A 94 14.53 11.99 -10.86
CA GLY A 94 13.69 13.18 -10.71
C GLY A 94 12.42 13.16 -11.57
N ALA A 95 12.08 12.03 -12.20
CA ALA A 95 10.86 11.87 -12.97
C ALA A 95 9.64 11.67 -12.04
N VAL A 96 9.22 12.75 -11.38
CA VAL A 96 8.14 12.76 -10.37
C VAL A 96 6.85 12.16 -10.92
N VAL A 97 6.39 12.58 -12.09
CA VAL A 97 5.13 12.10 -12.70
C VAL A 97 5.16 10.59 -12.95
N MET A 98 6.26 10.08 -13.52
CA MET A 98 6.41 8.64 -13.80
C MET A 98 6.46 7.82 -12.51
N THR A 99 7.10 8.35 -11.48
CA THR A 99 7.17 7.74 -10.15
C THR A 99 5.78 7.63 -9.53
N ILE A 100 5.00 8.71 -9.54
CA ILE A 100 3.63 8.75 -9.02
C ILE A 100 2.73 7.77 -9.77
N LEU A 101 2.77 7.77 -11.10
CA LEU A 101 1.96 6.86 -11.91
C LEU A 101 2.29 5.39 -11.62
N THR A 102 3.59 5.05 -11.58
CA THR A 102 4.04 3.68 -11.32
C THR A 102 3.61 3.21 -9.93
N LEU A 103 3.77 4.06 -8.91
CA LEU A 103 3.35 3.75 -7.55
C LEU A 103 1.83 3.69 -7.39
N GLY A 104 1.10 4.58 -8.05
CA GLY A 104 -0.37 4.60 -8.04
C GLY A 104 -0.95 3.32 -8.65
N VAL A 105 -0.44 2.91 -9.81
CA VAL A 105 -0.82 1.64 -10.46
C VAL A 105 -0.47 0.47 -9.54
N SER A 106 0.76 0.41 -9.04
CA SER A 106 1.22 -0.66 -8.15
C SER A 106 0.33 -0.81 -6.91
N THR A 107 0.05 0.31 -6.23
CA THR A 107 -0.76 0.34 -5.00
C THR A 107 -2.20 -0.05 -5.27
N THR A 108 -2.80 0.48 -6.34
CA THR A 108 -4.19 0.17 -6.72
C THR A 108 -4.34 -1.32 -6.98
N PHE A 109 -3.46 -1.91 -7.80
CA PHE A 109 -3.56 -3.33 -8.09
C PHE A 109 -3.34 -4.21 -6.86
N VAL A 110 -2.33 -3.91 -6.05
CA VAL A 110 -1.99 -4.72 -4.87
C VAL A 110 -3.10 -4.67 -3.82
N LEU A 111 -3.69 -3.50 -3.57
CA LEU A 111 -4.66 -3.31 -2.47
C LEU A 111 -6.11 -3.54 -2.89
N THR A 112 -6.49 -3.31 -4.16
CA THR A 112 -7.90 -3.42 -4.56
C THR A 112 -8.14 -4.55 -5.55
N VAL A 113 -7.39 -4.60 -6.65
CA VAL A 113 -7.68 -5.51 -7.77
C VAL A 113 -7.27 -6.95 -7.47
N ILE A 114 -6.02 -7.19 -7.08
CA ILE A 114 -5.49 -8.55 -6.82
C ILE A 114 -6.27 -9.26 -5.71
N PRO A 115 -6.62 -8.62 -4.57
CA PRO A 115 -7.38 -9.28 -3.51
C PRO A 115 -8.77 -9.74 -3.97
N ALA A 116 -9.47 -8.89 -4.74
CA ALA A 116 -10.74 -9.26 -5.37
C ALA A 116 -10.55 -10.46 -6.30
N LEU A 117 -9.60 -10.38 -7.23
CA LEU A 117 -9.32 -11.48 -8.17
C LEU A 117 -8.94 -12.78 -7.45
N PHE A 118 -8.19 -12.68 -6.35
CA PHE A 118 -7.79 -13.82 -5.54
C PHE A 118 -9.02 -14.53 -4.94
N ILE A 119 -9.93 -13.76 -4.33
CA ILE A 119 -11.18 -14.30 -3.78
C ILE A 119 -12.12 -14.80 -4.87
N TYR A 120 -12.22 -14.09 -6.00
CA TYR A 120 -13.03 -14.50 -7.14
C TYR A 120 -12.58 -15.86 -7.69
N HIS A 121 -11.27 -16.01 -7.95
CA HIS A 121 -10.71 -17.24 -8.50
C HIS A 121 -10.96 -18.44 -7.57
N HIS A 122 -10.67 -18.29 -6.27
CA HIS A 122 -10.92 -19.37 -5.32
C HIS A 122 -12.43 -19.59 -5.12
N GLY A 123 -13.24 -18.53 -5.12
CA GLY A 123 -14.69 -18.63 -5.02
C GLY A 123 -15.30 -19.46 -6.14
N LEU A 124 -14.92 -19.21 -7.38
CA LEU A 124 -15.42 -19.95 -8.55
C LEU A 124 -15.03 -21.44 -8.51
N VAL A 125 -13.81 -21.75 -8.06
CA VAL A 125 -13.33 -23.13 -8.00
C VAL A 125 -14.12 -23.98 -7.00
N PHE A 126 -14.65 -23.36 -5.93
CA PHE A 126 -15.37 -24.08 -4.87
C PHE A 126 -16.89 -23.89 -4.89
N LYS A 127 -17.42 -22.88 -5.60
CA LYS A 127 -18.86 -22.59 -5.72
C LYS A 127 -19.21 -22.00 -7.09
N GLU A 128 -20.13 -22.62 -7.83
CA GLU A 128 -20.70 -22.07 -9.08
C GLU A 128 -21.79 -21.00 -8.82
N ASP A 129 -21.70 -20.27 -7.72
CA ASP A 129 -22.73 -19.30 -7.32
C ASP A 129 -22.42 -17.90 -7.87
N ARG A 130 -23.43 -17.20 -8.40
CA ARG A 130 -23.33 -15.79 -8.81
C ARG A 130 -22.87 -14.88 -7.66
N ASN A 131 -23.07 -15.31 -6.42
CA ASN A 131 -22.64 -14.58 -5.24
C ASN A 131 -21.12 -14.37 -5.15
N VAL A 132 -20.30 -15.18 -5.84
CA VAL A 132 -18.84 -15.05 -5.84
C VAL A 132 -18.36 -13.68 -6.33
N PHE A 133 -19.07 -13.08 -7.30
CA PHE A 133 -18.74 -11.74 -7.79
C PHE A 133 -18.93 -10.67 -6.70
N TYR A 134 -20.04 -10.72 -5.96
CA TYR A 134 -20.33 -9.79 -4.87
C TYR A 134 -19.34 -9.97 -3.72
N TRP A 135 -18.96 -11.20 -3.41
CA TRP A 135 -17.95 -11.48 -2.40
C TRP A 135 -16.55 -10.96 -2.79
N SER A 136 -16.14 -11.18 -4.04
CA SER A 136 -14.90 -10.61 -4.58
C SER A 136 -14.86 -9.08 -4.45
N THR A 137 -15.92 -8.41 -4.92
CA THR A 137 -16.04 -6.95 -4.85
C THR A 137 -16.10 -6.45 -3.41
N GLY A 138 -16.81 -7.19 -2.55
CA GLY A 138 -16.88 -6.96 -1.10
C GLY A 138 -15.52 -7.02 -0.43
N THR A 139 -14.57 -7.81 -0.96
CA THR A 139 -13.19 -7.86 -0.43
C THR A 139 -12.48 -6.54 -0.64
N SER A 140 -12.54 -5.96 -1.85
CA SER A 140 -11.94 -4.66 -2.13
C SER A 140 -12.59 -3.55 -1.31
N LEU A 141 -13.93 -3.59 -1.18
CA LEU A 141 -14.65 -2.64 -0.33
C LEU A 141 -14.24 -2.74 1.13
N LEU A 142 -14.10 -3.96 1.68
CA LEU A 142 -13.64 -4.17 3.04
C LEU A 142 -12.23 -3.62 3.23
N ILE A 143 -11.32 -3.88 2.28
CA ILE A 143 -9.97 -3.31 2.31
C ILE A 143 -10.01 -1.79 2.28
N MET A 144 -10.84 -1.17 1.43
CA MET A 144 -10.99 0.28 1.37
C MET A 144 -11.50 0.86 2.69
N VAL A 145 -12.53 0.25 3.29
CA VAL A 145 -13.10 0.69 4.58
C VAL A 145 -12.07 0.59 5.70
N VAL A 146 -11.41 -0.56 5.85
CA VAL A 146 -10.40 -0.76 6.90
C VAL A 146 -9.19 0.15 6.68
N SER A 147 -8.75 0.29 5.43
CA SER A 147 -7.65 1.21 5.09
C SER A 147 -8.02 2.65 5.41
N TYR A 148 -9.23 3.09 5.06
CA TYR A 148 -9.71 4.44 5.37
C TYR A 148 -9.71 4.72 6.88
N LEU A 149 -10.22 3.79 7.69
CA LEU A 149 -10.21 3.93 9.15
C LEU A 149 -8.79 4.04 9.70
N PHE A 150 -7.87 3.21 9.18
CA PHE A 150 -6.47 3.24 9.56
C PHE A 150 -5.79 4.56 9.19
N TRP A 151 -5.98 5.04 7.96
CA TRP A 151 -5.42 6.30 7.49
C TRP A 151 -5.98 7.50 8.23
N ASN A 152 -7.29 7.50 8.53
CA ASN A 152 -7.91 8.57 9.30
C ASN A 152 -7.31 8.66 10.71
N TRP A 153 -7.14 7.51 11.37
CA TRP A 153 -6.50 7.46 12.68
C TRP A 153 -5.03 7.93 12.62
N PHE A 154 -4.27 7.45 11.65
CA PHE A 154 -2.86 7.83 11.48
C PHE A 154 -2.70 9.33 11.19
N ILE A 155 -3.55 9.91 10.35
CA ILE A 155 -3.52 11.35 10.03
C ILE A 155 -3.93 12.18 11.25
N SER A 156 -4.97 11.76 11.99
CA SER A 156 -5.39 12.47 13.21
C SER A 156 -4.25 12.55 14.22
N ASP A 157 -3.56 11.43 14.49
CA ASP A 157 -2.43 11.40 15.41
C ASP A 157 -1.26 12.28 14.94
N MET A 158 -1.01 12.34 13.63
CA MET A 158 -0.03 13.28 13.07
C MET A 158 -0.43 14.75 13.23
N VAL A 159 -1.71 15.08 13.05
CA VAL A 159 -2.21 16.45 13.24
C VAL A 159 -2.11 16.86 14.70
N ASP A 160 -2.49 16.00 15.64
CA ASP A 160 -2.40 16.26 17.08
C ASP A 160 -0.94 16.51 17.52
N GLN A 161 0.01 15.77 16.93
CA GLN A 161 1.45 15.99 17.16
C GLN A 161 1.94 17.33 16.61
N ILE A 162 1.40 17.80 15.48
CA ILE A 162 1.75 19.11 14.91
C ILE A 162 1.15 20.23 15.76
N ASP A 163 -0.12 20.11 16.16
CA ASP A 163 -0.81 21.12 16.97
C ASP A 163 -0.15 21.26 18.35
N SER A 164 0.26 20.15 18.98
CA SER A 164 1.02 20.18 20.23
C SER A 164 2.41 20.83 20.10
N PHE A 165 3.08 20.66 18.96
CA PHE A 165 4.36 21.33 18.68
C PHE A 165 4.18 22.84 18.44
N LEU A 166 3.14 23.23 17.69
CA LEU A 166 2.84 24.63 17.38
C LEU A 166 2.31 25.40 18.60
N SER A 167 1.58 24.74 19.51
CA SER A 167 1.10 25.36 20.75
C SER A 167 2.17 25.49 21.84
N PHE A 168 3.29 24.77 21.70
CA PHE A 168 4.45 24.90 22.58
C PHE A 168 5.36 26.09 22.18
N PHE A 169 5.25 26.57 20.94
CA PHE A 169 5.95 27.76 20.41
C PHE A 169 5.10 29.02 20.54
#